data_AF-A0A7C1NZN2-F1
#
_entry.id   AF-A0A7C1NZN2-F1
#
_cell.length_a   1.000
_cell.length_b   1.000
_cell.length_c   1.000
_cell.angle_alpha   90.00
_cell.angle_beta   90.00
_cell.angle_gamma   90.00
#
_symmetry.space_group_name_H-M   'P 1'
#
loop_
_entity.id
_entity.type
_entity.pdbx_description
1 polymer ?
#
loop_
_entity_poly.entity_id
_entity_poly.type
_entity_poly.pdbx_seq_one_letter_code
_entity_poly.pdbx_strand_id
1 'polypeptide(L)'
;EAFPDLDIEQLDLASAVMGQIEDPTELALIGKLAEYPRIIEAAALSQEPHRLAFYLHDLASSLHTHWNKGKDSPELRFVNDKHRELTIARLGLVHAVASVLKSGLAITGTEAPVEMR
;
A
#
# COMPACT_ATOMS: atom_id res chain seq x y z
N GLU A 1 17.55 -14.17 -3.13
CA GLU A 1 16.15 -13.88 -2.77
C GLU A 1 15.88 -14.31 -1.34
N ALA A 2 14.96 -13.65 -0.65
CA ALA A 2 14.57 -14.01 0.73
C ALA A 2 13.76 -15.31 0.78
N PHE A 3 12.87 -15.54 -0.20
CA PHE A 3 12.00 -16.72 -0.29
C PHE A 3 11.98 -17.27 -1.72
N PRO A 4 12.91 -18.16 -2.09
CA PRO A 4 13.07 -18.65 -3.47
C PRO A 4 11.91 -19.54 -3.95
N ASP A 5 11.07 -20.02 -3.04
CA ASP A 5 9.90 -20.87 -3.29
C ASP A 5 8.58 -20.08 -3.23
N LEU A 6 8.63 -18.75 -3.11
CA LEU A 6 7.44 -17.92 -3.01
C LEU A 6 6.90 -17.57 -4.40
N ASP A 7 5.77 -18.17 -4.77
CA ASP A 7 5.00 -17.79 -5.96
C ASP A 7 3.94 -16.75 -5.59
N ILE A 8 4.18 -15.48 -5.93
CA ILE A 8 3.29 -14.35 -5.60
C ILE A 8 1.93 -14.48 -6.30
N GLU A 9 1.86 -15.11 -7.48
CA GLU A 9 0.61 -15.24 -8.25
C GLU A 9 -0.37 -16.21 -7.60
N GLN A 10 0.11 -17.12 -6.75
CA GLN A 10 -0.70 -18.11 -6.04
C GLN A 10 -1.09 -17.67 -4.62
N LEU A 11 -0.66 -16.48 -4.18
CA LEU A 11 -0.95 -16.01 -2.82
C LEU A 11 -2.31 -15.34 -2.75
N ASP A 12 -3.12 -15.78 -1.79
CA ASP A 12 -4.23 -14.98 -1.29
C ASP A 12 -3.70 -13.88 -0.36
N LEU A 13 -3.30 -12.77 -0.98
CA LEU A 13 -2.77 -11.60 -0.27
C LEU A 13 -3.79 -10.97 0.68
N ALA A 14 -5.10 -11.11 0.41
CA ALA A 14 -6.14 -10.57 1.28
C ALA A 14 -6.20 -11.37 2.59
N SER A 15 -6.16 -12.69 2.51
CA SER A 15 -6.13 -13.55 3.71
C SER A 15 -4.82 -13.42 4.49
N ALA A 16 -3.69 -13.20 3.82
CA ALA A 16 -2.39 -13.09 4.46
C ALA A 16 -2.24 -11.90 5.41
N VAL A 17 -3.00 -10.81 5.20
CA VAL A 17 -2.97 -9.62 6.06
C VAL A 17 -3.63 -9.88 7.42
N MET A 18 -4.64 -10.76 7.47
CA MET A 18 -5.44 -10.98 8.67
C MET A 18 -4.60 -11.58 9.81
N GLY A 19 -4.48 -10.84 10.92
CA GLY A 19 -3.83 -11.30 12.15
C GLY A 19 -2.30 -11.22 12.16
N GLN A 20 -1.68 -10.66 11.12
CA GLN A 20 -0.21 -10.49 11.04
C GLN A 20 0.22 -9.02 11.18
N ILE A 21 -0.63 -8.08 10.75
CA ILE A 21 -0.32 -6.65 10.76
C ILE A 21 -0.78 -6.04 12.10
N GLU A 22 0.18 -5.59 12.91
CA GLU A 22 -0.07 -5.02 14.24
C GLU A 22 0.60 -3.65 14.44
N ASP A 23 1.60 -3.29 13.63
CA ASP A 23 2.29 -2.01 13.83
C ASP A 23 1.34 -0.83 13.58
N PRO A 24 1.29 0.17 14.48
CA PRO A 24 0.37 1.29 14.33
C PRO A 24 0.49 2.04 13.00
N THR A 25 1.67 2.07 12.37
CA THR A 25 1.84 2.72 11.06
C THR A 25 1.42 1.87 9.88
N GLU A 26 1.49 0.55 9.99
CA GLU A 26 0.85 -0.36 9.02
C GLU A 26 -0.68 -0.27 9.12
N LEU A 27 -1.21 -0.25 10.35
CA LEU A 27 -2.64 -0.07 10.60
C LEU A 27 -3.14 1.30 10.10
N ALA A 28 -2.33 2.35 10.24
CA ALA A 28 -2.64 3.66 9.68
C ALA A 28 -2.70 3.65 8.14
N LEU A 29 -1.84 2.89 7.47
CA LEU A 29 -1.91 2.67 6.03
C LEU A 29 -3.19 1.96 5.62
N ILE A 30 -3.58 0.91 6.35
CA ILE A 30 -4.86 0.20 6.12
C ILE A 30 -6.03 1.17 6.28
N GLY A 31 -6.03 1.99 7.33
CA GLY A 31 -7.04 3.04 7.52
C GLY A 31 -7.13 4.00 6.34
N LYS A 32 -6.00 4.51 5.85
CA LYS A 32 -5.95 5.38 4.67
C LYS A 32 -6.45 4.69 3.40
N LEU A 33 -6.14 3.40 3.19
CA LEU A 33 -6.67 2.65 2.05
C LEU A 33 -8.20 2.55 2.10
N ALA A 34 -8.76 2.32 3.30
CA ALA A 34 -10.20 2.24 3.49
C ALA A 34 -10.94 3.56 3.22
N GLU A 35 -10.25 4.71 3.26
CA GLU A 35 -10.84 6.01 2.92
C GLU A 35 -11.10 6.18 1.41
N TYR A 36 -10.40 5.43 0.55
CA TYR A 36 -10.38 5.64 -0.90
C TYR A 36 -11.78 5.74 -1.54
N PRO A 37 -12.74 4.81 -1.29
CA PRO A 37 -14.06 4.89 -1.91
C PRO A 37 -14.82 6.18 -1.57
N ARG A 38 -14.72 6.63 -0.32
CA ARG A 38 -15.38 7.86 0.15
C ARG A 38 -14.72 9.11 -0.43
N ILE A 39 -13.41 9.10 -0.62
CA ILE A 39 -12.70 10.20 -1.29
C ILE A 39 -13.15 10.32 -2.75
N ILE A 40 -13.28 9.20 -3.47
CA ILE A 40 -13.79 9.18 -4.85
C ILE A 40 -15.20 9.77 -4.90
N GLU A 41 -16.11 9.29 -4.05
CA GLU A 41 -17.48 9.80 -3.99
C GLU A 41 -17.53 11.30 -3.69
N ALA A 42 -16.80 11.74 -2.67
CA ALA A 42 -16.76 13.16 -2.28
C ALA A 42 -16.20 14.04 -3.41
N ALA A 43 -15.11 13.62 -4.07
CA ALA A 43 -14.52 14.35 -5.19
C ALA A 43 -15.47 14.44 -6.39
N ALA A 44 -16.22 13.37 -6.68
CA ALA A 44 -17.21 13.34 -7.75
C ALA A 44 -18.41 14.26 -7.46
N LEU A 45 -19.00 14.15 -6.26
CA LEU A 45 -20.18 14.94 -5.86
C LEU A 45 -19.89 16.44 -5.81
N SER A 46 -18.70 16.82 -5.35
CA SER A 46 -18.27 18.22 -5.27
C SER A 46 -17.67 18.77 -6.57
N GLN A 47 -17.41 17.90 -7.56
CA GLN A 47 -16.68 18.23 -8.78
C GLN A 47 -15.27 18.79 -8.50
N GLU A 48 -14.61 18.24 -7.48
CA GLU A 48 -13.31 18.69 -6.97
C GLU A 48 -12.25 17.57 -7.11
N PRO A 49 -11.73 17.30 -8.33
CA PRO A 49 -10.79 16.20 -8.58
C PRO A 49 -9.45 16.36 -7.82
N HIS A 50 -9.11 17.59 -7.40
CA HIS A 50 -7.93 17.84 -6.59
C HIS A 50 -7.95 17.11 -5.24
N ARG A 51 -9.13 16.78 -4.69
CA ARG A 51 -9.25 15.99 -3.46
C ARG A 51 -8.63 14.60 -3.60
N LEU A 52 -8.85 13.97 -4.76
CA LEU A 52 -8.21 12.69 -5.08
C LEU A 52 -6.69 12.86 -5.20
N ALA A 53 -6.21 13.89 -5.88
CA ALA A 53 -4.77 14.14 -6.01
C ALA A 53 -4.09 14.31 -4.63
N PHE A 54 -4.69 15.07 -3.71
CA PHE A 54 -4.17 15.23 -2.34
C PHE A 54 -4.19 13.90 -1.57
N TYR A 55 -5.28 13.13 -1.66
CA TYR A 55 -5.34 11.80 -1.04
C TYR A 55 -4.23 10.87 -1.56
N LEU A 56 -3.98 10.82 -2.87
CA LEU A 56 -2.95 9.96 -3.44
C LEU A 56 -1.55 10.38 -2.99
N HIS A 57 -1.30 11.69 -2.90
CA HIS A 57 -0.05 12.21 -2.34
C HIS A 57 0.14 11.80 -0.88
N ASP A 58 -0.91 11.92 -0.06
CA ASP A 58 -0.87 11.55 1.35
C ASP A 58 -0.69 10.03 1.55
N LEU A 59 -1.33 9.21 0.71
CA LEU A 59 -1.16 7.75 0.73
C LEU A 59 0.27 7.36 0.39
N ALA A 60 0.83 7.92 -0.69
CA ALA A 60 2.22 7.68 -1.09
C ALA A 60 3.22 8.14 0.00
N SER A 61 2.98 9.31 0.60
CA SER A 61 3.81 9.85 1.68
C SER A 61 3.76 8.98 2.94
N SER A 62 2.59 8.42 3.25
CA SER A 62 2.42 7.50 4.38
C SER A 62 3.17 6.19 4.15
N LEU A 63 3.11 5.64 2.93
CA LEU A 63 3.86 4.43 2.56
C LEU A 63 5.36 4.69 2.68
N HIS A 64 5.84 5.80 2.12
CA HIS A 64 7.25 6.17 2.17
C HIS A 64 7.75 6.38 3.60
N THR A 65 6.93 7.00 4.45
CA THR A 65 7.24 7.17 5.89
C THR A 65 7.39 5.82 6.58
N HIS A 66 6.46 4.89 6.36
CA HIS A 66 6.56 3.55 6.95
C HIS A 66 7.76 2.77 6.40
N TRP A 67 8.02 2.83 5.08
CA TRP A 67 9.19 2.22 4.45
C TRP A 67 10.49 2.63 5.12
N ASN A 68 10.66 3.92 5.40
CA ASN A 68 11.87 4.46 6.00
C ASN A 68 12.12 3.95 7.43
N LYS A 69 11.07 3.57 8.17
CA LYS A 69 11.23 2.98 9.50
C LYS A 69 12.03 1.68 9.49
N GLY A 70 11.98 0.92 8.39
CA GLY A 70 12.79 -0.30 8.22
C GLY A 70 14.30 -0.10 8.29
N LYS A 71 14.76 1.16 8.22
CA LYS A 71 16.16 1.55 8.43
C LYS A 71 16.55 1.48 9.90
N ASP A 72 15.74 2.07 10.77
CA ASP A 72 16.01 2.16 12.22
C ASP A 72 15.51 0.91 12.96
N SER A 73 14.44 0.31 12.45
CA SER A 73 13.73 -0.87 12.98
C SER A 73 13.70 -1.98 11.92
N PRO A 74 14.72 -2.85 11.81
CA PRO A 74 14.78 -3.90 10.79
C PRO A 74 13.58 -4.86 10.80
N GLU A 75 12.91 -5.03 11.94
CA GLU A 75 11.67 -5.77 12.11
C GLU A 75 10.49 -5.17 11.34
N LEU A 76 10.54 -3.89 10.97
CA LEU A 76 9.53 -3.19 10.16
C LEU A 76 9.82 -3.21 8.66
N ARG A 77 10.87 -3.90 8.21
CA ARG A 77 11.12 -4.05 6.77
C ARG A 77 10.00 -4.87 6.13
N PHE A 78 9.56 -4.43 4.94
CA PHE A 78 8.56 -5.14 4.14
C PHE A 78 8.99 -6.59 3.85
N VAL A 79 10.27 -6.79 3.55
CA VAL A 79 10.87 -8.11 3.36
C VAL A 79 11.78 -8.41 4.54
N ASN A 80 11.43 -9.44 5.30
CA ASN A 80 12.21 -9.96 6.40
C ASN A 80 12.30 -11.49 6.28
N ASP A 81 13.48 -11.99 5.94
CA ASP A 81 13.79 -13.40 5.70
C ASP A 81 13.53 -14.31 6.92
N LYS A 82 13.43 -13.73 8.13
CA LYS A 82 13.11 -14.44 9.36
C LYS A 82 11.61 -14.55 9.63
N HIS A 83 10.78 -13.76 8.93
CA HIS A 83 9.34 -13.68 9.16
C HIS A 83 8.60 -13.77 7.83
N ARG A 84 8.46 -15.00 7.32
CA ARG A 84 7.84 -15.29 6.02
C ARG A 84 6.39 -14.83 5.95
N GLU A 85 5.56 -15.23 6.90
CA GLU A 85 4.12 -14.90 6.91
C GLU A 85 3.90 -13.38 6.99
N LEU A 86 4.63 -12.71 7.89
CA LEU A 86 4.59 -11.25 7.99
C LEU A 86 5.08 -10.55 6.71
N THR A 87 6.12 -11.09 6.05
CA THR A 87 6.55 -10.56 4.75
C THR A 87 5.43 -10.69 3.71
N ILE A 88 4.76 -11.84 3.64
CA ILE A 88 3.64 -12.03 2.69
C ILE A 88 2.50 -11.05 3.01
N ALA A 89 2.14 -10.89 4.29
CA ALA A 89 1.14 -9.91 4.73
C ALA A 89 1.51 -8.48 4.29
N ARG A 90 2.77 -8.09 4.48
CA ARG A 90 3.31 -6.78 4.10
C ARG A 90 3.37 -6.57 2.59
N LEU A 91 3.68 -7.62 1.81
CA LEU A 91 3.58 -7.58 0.36
C LEU A 91 2.13 -7.37 -0.10
N GLY A 92 1.16 -7.99 0.59
CA GLY A 92 -0.26 -7.72 0.38
C GLY A 92 -0.64 -6.25 0.63
N LEU A 93 -0.12 -5.67 1.72
CA LEU A 93 -0.32 -4.25 2.01
C LEU A 93 0.28 -3.34 0.92
N VAL A 94 1.52 -3.61 0.47
CA VAL A 94 2.16 -2.86 -0.62
C VAL A 94 1.36 -2.99 -1.91
N HIS A 95 0.88 -4.19 -2.23
CA HIS A 95 0.05 -4.44 -3.41
C HIS A 95 -1.27 -3.65 -3.36
N ALA A 96 -1.91 -3.57 -2.19
CA ALA A 96 -3.12 -2.77 -1.99
C ALA A 96 -2.85 -1.27 -2.21
N VAL A 97 -1.75 -0.75 -1.67
CA VAL A 97 -1.33 0.65 -1.90
C VAL A 97 -1.06 0.91 -3.38
N ALA A 98 -0.29 0.05 -4.04
CA ALA A 98 -0.01 0.18 -5.47
C ALA A 98 -1.29 0.15 -6.32
N SER A 99 -2.25 -0.71 -5.96
CA SER A 99 -3.54 -0.81 -6.65
C SER A 99 -4.38 0.46 -6.52
N VAL A 100 -4.44 1.05 -5.33
CA VAL A 100 -5.14 2.32 -5.10
C VAL A 100 -4.44 3.47 -5.82
N LEU A 101 -3.11 3.56 -5.76
CA LEU A 101 -2.35 4.58 -6.48
C LEU A 101 -2.57 4.49 -7.99
N LYS A 102 -2.49 3.28 -8.56
CA LYS A 102 -2.75 3.05 -9.99
C LYS A 102 -4.17 3.43 -10.38
N SER A 103 -5.16 3.03 -9.58
CA SER A 103 -6.56 3.38 -9.80
C SER A 103 -6.80 4.88 -9.76
N GLY A 104 -6.28 5.57 -8.75
CA GLY A 104 -6.46 7.01 -8.59
C GLY A 104 -5.73 7.82 -9.65
N LEU A 105 -4.49 7.46 -10.01
CA LEU A 105 -3.73 8.11 -11.07
C LEU A 105 -4.44 7.98 -12.43
N ALA A 106 -5.01 6.81 -12.73
CA ALA A 106 -5.79 6.60 -13.94
C ALA A 106 -7.02 7.53 -14.01
N ILE A 107 -7.70 7.75 -12.88
CA ILE A 107 -8.83 8.68 -12.79
C ILE A 107 -8.38 10.13 -13.01
N THR A 108 -7.19 10.52 -12.53
CA THR A 108 -6.64 11.87 -12.75
C THR A 108 -6.03 12.07 -14.14
N GLY A 109 -6.02 11.04 -15.00
CA GLY A 109 -5.43 11.09 -16.34
C GLY A 109 -3.90 10.99 -16.35
N THR A 110 -3.30 10.45 -15.29
CA THR A 110 -1.85 10.29 -15.14
C THR A 110 -1.48 8.82 -15.30
N GLU A 111 -0.41 8.54 -16.05
CA GLU A 111 0.12 7.18 -16.17
C GLU A 111 0.78 6.72 -14.86
N ALA A 112 0.63 5.44 -14.53
CA ALA A 112 1.31 4.78 -13.42
C ALA A 112 2.31 3.76 -13.98
N PRO A 113 3.57 4.17 -14.26
CA PRO A 113 4.57 3.28 -14.84
C PRO A 113 4.93 2.15 -13.87
N VAL A 114 5.27 0.98 -14.43
CA VAL A 114 5.73 -0.17 -13.64
C VAL A 114 7.10 0.09 -13.02
N GLU A 115 7.95 0.87 -13.71
CA GLU A 115 9.30 1.23 -13.26
C GLU A 115 9.61 2.67 -13.69
N MET A 116 10.25 3.44 -12.80
CA MET A 116 10.74 4.80 -13.11
C MET A 116 12.16 4.69 -13.68
N ARG A 117 12.43 5.37 -14.80
CA ARG A 117 13.75 5.46 -15.43
C ARG A 117 14.54 6.67 -14.94
#